data_AF-A0A9D3X997-F1
#
_entry.id   AF-A0A9D3X997-F1
#
_cell.length_a   1.000
_cell.length_b   1.000
_cell.length_c   1.000
_cell.angle_alpha   90.00
_cell.angle_beta   90.00
_cell.angle_gamma   90.00
#
_symmetry.space_group_name_H-M   'P 1'
#
loop_
_entity.id
_entity.type
_entity.pdbx_description
1 polymer ?
#
loop_
_entity_poly.entity_id
_entity_poly.type
_entity_poly.pdbx_seq_one_letter_code
_entity_poly.pdbx_strand_id
1 'polypeptide(L)'
;MVCYSLDPENPTKSCKSRRSNLRVHLKNTRETAQAIEGVRIWKATKYLKDVTLKMQGVPFHPYNGGVGRGVQAKQRGWTQGRWPEKSAEFLPHMLKNAESNAELKGLAVDSLVIEHIQVNRALKMRRR
;
A
#
# COMPACT_ATOMS: atom_id res chain seq x y z
N MET A 1 18.62 -13.84 7.44
CA MET A 1 17.47 -14.12 6.56
C MET A 1 16.28 -13.29 7.01
N VAL A 2 15.53 -12.68 6.09
CA VAL A 2 14.43 -11.77 6.44
C VAL A 2 13.11 -12.54 6.41
N CYS A 3 12.43 -12.65 7.56
CA CYS A 3 11.15 -13.34 7.66
C CYS A 3 10.00 -12.45 7.19
N TYR A 4 9.15 -13.01 6.34
CA TYR A 4 7.82 -12.46 6.03
C TYR A 4 6.81 -13.09 6.98
N SER A 5 5.67 -12.42 7.18
CA SER A 5 4.58 -12.92 8.03
C SER A 5 3.73 -13.98 7.35
N LEU A 6 3.62 -13.90 6.02
CA LEU A 6 2.86 -14.81 5.19
C LEU A 6 3.78 -15.39 4.12
N ASP A 7 3.74 -16.72 4.00
CA ASP A 7 4.34 -17.42 2.89
C ASP A 7 3.29 -17.71 1.83
N PRO A 8 3.57 -17.43 0.56
CA PRO A 8 2.62 -17.69 -0.51
C PRO A 8 2.43 -19.20 -0.65
N GLU A 9 1.20 -19.61 -0.95
CA GLU A 9 0.89 -21.02 -1.22
C GLU A 9 1.77 -21.57 -2.35
N ASN A 10 2.01 -20.77 -3.38
CA ASN A 10 2.82 -21.13 -4.54
C ASN A 10 4.04 -20.19 -4.69
N PRO A 11 5.24 -20.57 -4.23
CA PRO A 11 6.43 -19.70 -4.25
C PRO A 11 6.96 -19.42 -5.67
N THR A 12 6.68 -20.31 -6.62
CA THR A 12 7.05 -20.18 -8.04
C THR A 12 6.22 -19.12 -8.75
N LYS A 13 4.92 -19.03 -8.44
CA LYS A 13 3.97 -18.09 -9.05
C LYS A 13 3.84 -16.76 -8.30
N SER A 14 4.63 -16.56 -7.24
CA SER A 14 4.51 -15.41 -6.36
C SER A 14 5.81 -14.62 -6.27
N CYS A 15 5.73 -13.31 -6.16
CA CYS A 15 6.87 -12.42 -5.91
C CYS A 15 6.72 -11.75 -4.54
N LYS A 16 7.84 -11.51 -3.86
CA LYS A 16 7.88 -10.80 -2.58
C LYS A 16 8.65 -9.49 -2.75
N SER A 17 8.22 -8.44 -2.07
CA SER A 17 8.97 -7.18 -1.96
C SER A 17 8.87 -6.64 -0.54
N ARG A 18 9.90 -5.93 -0.08
CA ARG A 18 9.94 -5.34 1.26
C ARG A 18 10.75 -4.07 1.26
N ARG A 19 10.31 -3.09 2.05
CA ARG A 19 11.12 -1.96 2.49
C ARG A 19 11.07 -1.85 4.01
N SER A 20 12.21 -1.53 4.63
CA SER A 20 12.35 -1.41 6.09
C SER A 20 12.74 0.03 6.46
N ASN A 21 12.38 0.47 7.67
CA ASN A 21 12.74 1.78 8.23
C ASN A 21 12.38 2.99 7.36
N LEU A 22 11.19 2.95 6.74
CA LEU A 22 10.67 4.06 5.94
C LEU A 22 10.32 5.28 6.81
N ARG A 23 10.69 6.48 6.35
CA ARG A 23 10.38 7.75 7.02
C ARG A 23 8.99 8.28 6.66
N VAL A 24 7.96 7.47 6.95
CA VAL A 24 6.55 7.76 6.69
C VAL A 24 5.70 7.61 7.95
N HIS A 25 4.50 8.18 7.96
CA HIS A 25 3.60 8.05 9.08
C HIS A 25 2.90 6.69 9.06
N LEU A 26 3.15 5.87 10.08
CA LEU A 26 2.65 4.49 10.16
C LEU A 26 1.15 4.37 9.87
N LYS A 27 0.33 5.17 10.58
CA LYS A 27 -1.13 5.04 10.52
C LYS A 27 -1.63 5.31 9.10
N ASN A 28 -1.05 6.32 8.44
CA ASN A 28 -1.44 6.71 7.10
C ASN A 28 -1.06 5.62 6.11
N THR A 29 0.17 5.10 6.23
CA THR A 29 0.68 4.05 5.36
C THR A 29 -0.13 2.76 5.49
N ARG A 30 -0.57 2.39 6.70
CA ARG A 30 -1.42 1.21 6.92
C ARG A 30 -2.76 1.36 6.19
N GLU A 31 -3.45 2.49 6.33
CA GLU A 31 -4.74 2.70 5.65
C GLU A 31 -4.59 2.69 4.12
N THR A 32 -3.54 3.34 3.58
CA THR A 32 -3.27 3.27 2.14
C THR A 32 -2.93 1.87 1.65
N ALA A 33 -2.16 1.12 2.43
CA ALA A 33 -1.77 -0.24 2.10
C ALA A 33 -3.00 -1.16 2.07
N GLN A 34 -3.87 -1.05 3.08
CA GLN A 34 -5.11 -1.82 3.13
C GLN A 34 -6.04 -1.52 1.94
N ALA A 35 -6.06 -0.27 1.46
CA ALA A 35 -6.90 0.12 0.33
C ALA A 35 -6.48 -0.48 -1.03
N ILE A 36 -5.24 -0.95 -1.15
CA ILE A 36 -4.69 -1.58 -2.36
C ILE A 36 -4.59 -3.11 -2.24
N GLU A 37 -4.91 -3.69 -1.09
CA GLU A 37 -4.96 -5.14 -0.92
C GLU A 37 -6.05 -5.78 -1.78
N GLY A 38 -5.75 -6.90 -2.42
CA GLY A 38 -6.65 -7.61 -3.34
C GLY A 38 -6.80 -6.96 -4.73
N VAL A 39 -6.06 -5.88 -5.01
CA VAL A 39 -6.16 -5.15 -6.27
C VAL A 39 -5.01 -5.56 -7.22
N ARG A 40 -5.29 -5.52 -8.54
CA ARG A 40 -4.23 -5.69 -9.56
C ARG A 40 -3.20 -4.57 -9.49
N ILE A 41 -1.93 -4.87 -9.75
CA ILE A 41 -0.84 -3.89 -9.57
C ILE A 41 -1.07 -2.61 -10.38
N TRP A 42 -1.47 -2.72 -11.65
CA TRP A 42 -1.73 -1.54 -12.49
C TRP A 42 -2.84 -0.63 -11.93
N LYS A 43 -3.92 -1.23 -11.37
CA LYS A 43 -5.02 -0.49 -10.73
C LYS A 43 -4.54 0.17 -9.44
N ALA A 44 -3.72 -0.53 -8.65
CA ALA A 44 -3.14 0.00 -7.43
C ALA A 44 -2.23 1.21 -7.71
N THR A 45 -1.36 1.11 -8.72
CA THR A 45 -0.49 2.22 -9.14
C THR A 45 -1.28 3.43 -9.63
N LYS A 46 -2.35 3.21 -10.41
CA LYS A 46 -3.26 4.29 -10.81
C LYS A 46 -3.94 4.94 -9.61
N TYR A 47 -4.50 4.13 -8.71
CA TYR A 47 -5.17 4.60 -7.50
C TYR A 47 -4.24 5.46 -6.63
N LEU A 48 -3.00 5.03 -6.42
CA LEU A 48 -2.02 5.78 -5.61
C LEU A 48 -1.67 7.12 -6.26
N LYS A 49 -1.56 7.20 -7.59
CA LYS A 49 -1.40 8.48 -8.31
C LYS A 49 -2.61 9.39 -8.15
N ASP A 50 -3.83 8.85 -8.27
CA ASP A 50 -5.07 9.60 -8.08
C ASP A 50 -5.21 10.16 -6.65
N VAL A 51 -4.68 9.44 -5.65
CA VAL A 51 -4.63 9.91 -4.25
C VAL A 51 -3.68 11.10 -4.11
N THR A 52 -2.52 11.09 -4.77
CA THR A 52 -1.59 12.23 -4.77
C THR A 52 -2.22 13.46 -5.45
N LEU A 53 -3.00 13.25 -6.51
CA LEU A 53 -3.75 14.30 -7.21
C LEU A 53 -5.06 14.70 -6.48
N LYS A 54 -5.37 14.10 -5.33
CA LYS A 54 -6.58 14.34 -4.53
C LYS A 54 -7.89 14.03 -5.26
N MET A 55 -7.84 13.20 -6.30
CA MET A 55 -9.02 12.77 -7.05
C MET A 55 -9.76 11.63 -6.35
N GLN A 56 -9.02 10.74 -5.69
CA GLN A 56 -9.57 9.63 -4.91
C GLN A 56 -9.09 9.69 -3.46
N GLY A 57 -9.98 9.40 -2.53
CA GLY A 57 -9.71 9.44 -1.10
C GLY A 57 -9.41 8.07 -0.52
N VAL A 58 -8.44 7.99 0.38
CA VAL A 58 -8.14 6.76 1.12
C VAL A 58 -9.10 6.66 2.30
N PRO A 59 -9.84 5.55 2.45
CA PRO A 59 -10.70 5.33 3.62
C PRO A 59 -9.84 5.04 4.85
N PHE A 60 -10.13 5.71 5.97
CA PHE A 60 -9.47 5.47 7.25
C PHE A 60 -10.40 4.67 8.17
N HIS A 61 -10.05 3.42 8.48
CA HIS A 61 -10.86 2.51 9.28
C HIS A 61 -10.46 2.54 10.77
N PRO A 62 -9.37 1.87 11.23
CA PRO A 62 -9.00 1.86 12.65
C PRO A 62 -8.39 3.19 13.12
N TYR A 63 -7.76 3.95 12.24
CA TYR A 63 -7.10 5.21 12.59
C TYR A 63 -7.90 6.45 12.19
N ASN A 64 -9.20 6.45 12.53
CA ASN A 64 -10.17 7.46 12.10
C ASN A 64 -10.40 8.62 13.09
N GLY A 65 -9.64 8.70 14.19
CA GLY A 65 -9.75 9.78 15.18
C GLY A 65 -9.50 11.17 14.58
N GLY A 66 -10.53 12.03 14.59
CA GLY A 66 -10.46 13.39 14.03
C GLY A 66 -10.37 13.44 12.50
N VAL A 67 -10.69 12.35 11.79
CA VAL A 67 -10.72 12.34 10.33
C VAL A 67 -12.02 12.95 9.82
N GLY A 68 -11.91 13.93 8.92
CA GLY A 68 -13.04 14.56 8.25
C GLY A 68 -13.83 13.56 7.40
N ARG A 69 -15.12 13.84 7.22
CA ARG A 69 -15.99 13.06 6.33
C ARG A 69 -15.84 13.59 4.91
N GLY A 70 -15.77 12.70 3.92
CA GLY A 70 -15.53 13.08 2.53
C GLY A 70 -16.34 12.23 1.56
N VAL A 71 -16.84 12.85 0.49
CA VAL A 71 -17.63 12.16 -0.56
C VAL A 71 -16.79 11.08 -1.26
N GLN A 72 -15.50 11.32 -1.45
CA GLN A 72 -14.60 10.37 -2.10
C GLN A 72 -14.43 9.07 -1.31
N ALA A 73 -14.49 9.11 0.03
CA ALA A 73 -14.44 7.91 0.86
C ALA A 73 -15.67 7.01 0.63
N LYS A 74 -16.83 7.60 0.28
CA LYS A 74 -18.07 6.84 0.01
C LYS A 74 -17.94 5.92 -1.19
N GLN A 75 -17.08 6.25 -2.17
CA GLN A 75 -16.80 5.38 -3.31
C GLN A 75 -16.23 4.02 -2.89
N ARG A 76 -15.57 3.97 -1.72
CA ARG A 76 -15.03 2.75 -1.11
C ARG A 76 -15.91 2.23 0.04
N GLY A 77 -17.16 2.71 0.15
CA GLY A 77 -18.11 2.26 1.18
C GLY A 77 -17.84 2.82 2.58
N TRP A 78 -17.02 3.86 2.73
CA TRP A 78 -16.70 4.45 4.03
C TRP A 78 -17.02 5.94 4.11
N THR A 79 -17.16 6.47 5.33
CA THR A 79 -17.55 7.88 5.50
C THR A 79 -16.35 8.82 5.65
N GLN A 80 -15.25 8.33 6.25
CA GLN A 80 -14.09 9.14 6.62
C GLN A 80 -12.89 8.83 5.72
N GLY A 81 -12.22 9.86 5.22
CA GLY A 81 -11.05 9.65 4.35
C GLY A 81 -10.12 10.85 4.28
N ARG A 82 -8.89 10.60 3.83
CA ARG A 82 -7.85 11.62 3.62
C ARG A 82 -7.00 11.28 2.40
N TRP A 83 -6.14 12.23 2.02
CA TRP A 83 -5.11 12.06 0.99
C TRP A 83 -3.71 12.04 1.62
N PRO A 84 -3.21 10.88 2.05
CA PRO A 84 -1.86 10.77 2.60
C PRO A 84 -0.82 10.77 1.47
N GLU A 85 -0.52 11.96 0.94
CA GLU A 85 0.41 12.19 -0.19
C GLU A 85 1.73 11.44 -0.03
N LYS A 86 2.41 11.62 1.11
CA LYS A 86 3.69 10.96 1.37
C LYS A 86 3.60 9.43 1.30
N SER A 87 2.56 8.82 1.85
CA SER A 87 2.40 7.36 1.79
C SER A 87 2.07 6.89 0.37
N ALA A 88 1.28 7.67 -0.37
CA ALA A 88 0.93 7.42 -1.76
C ALA A 88 2.11 7.56 -2.73
N GLU A 89 3.12 8.36 -2.40
CA GLU A 89 4.39 8.42 -3.15
C GLU A 89 5.29 7.20 -2.90
N PHE A 90 5.34 6.70 -1.66
CA PHE A 90 6.25 5.60 -1.31
C PHE A 90 5.76 4.21 -1.77
N LEU A 91 4.45 3.94 -1.72
CA LEU A 91 3.90 2.63 -2.07
C LEU A 91 4.14 2.22 -3.54
N PRO A 92 4.01 3.10 -4.54
CA PRO A 92 4.33 2.79 -5.94
C PRO A 92 5.78 2.33 -6.13
N HIS A 93 6.73 2.89 -5.38
CA HIS A 93 8.13 2.44 -5.44
C HIS A 93 8.33 1.02 -4.90
N MET A 94 7.44 0.55 -4.01
CA MET A 94 7.43 -0.84 -3.54
C MET A 94 6.79 -1.77 -4.57
N LEU A 95 5.68 -1.33 -5.19
CA LEU A 95 5.01 -2.08 -6.25
C LEU A 95 5.88 -2.26 -7.48
N LYS A 96 6.58 -1.21 -7.92
CA LYS A 96 7.53 -1.29 -9.04
C LYS A 96 8.64 -2.30 -8.78
N ASN A 97 9.12 -2.40 -7.54
CA ASN A 97 10.10 -3.41 -7.18
C ASN A 97 9.51 -4.84 -7.20
N ALA A 98 8.23 -4.99 -6.85
CA ALA A 98 7.54 -6.28 -6.98
C ALA A 98 7.35 -6.67 -8.46
N GLU A 99 7.02 -5.72 -9.34
CA GLU A 99 6.96 -5.92 -10.80
C GLU A 99 8.31 -6.40 -11.34
N SER A 100 9.41 -5.70 -11.02
CA SER A 100 10.75 -6.12 -11.45
C SER A 100 11.12 -7.52 -10.94
N ASN A 101 10.72 -7.88 -9.71
CA ASN A 101 10.93 -9.24 -9.19
C ASN A 101 10.09 -10.30 -9.91
N ALA A 102 8.90 -9.94 -10.40
CA ALA A 102 8.03 -10.82 -11.16
C ALA A 102 8.56 -11.03 -12.58
N GLU A 103 9.07 -9.98 -13.22
CA GLU A 103 9.74 -10.05 -14.53
C GLU A 103 10.95 -10.98 -14.48
N LEU A 104 11.79 -10.87 -13.44
CA LEU A 104 12.93 -11.76 -13.24
C LEU A 104 12.52 -13.24 -13.08
N LYS A 105 11.30 -13.50 -12.60
CA LYS A 105 10.74 -14.85 -12.50
C LYS A 105 9.99 -15.30 -13.78
N GLY A 106 9.89 -14.45 -14.79
CA GLY A 106 9.13 -14.74 -16.02
C GLY A 106 7.61 -14.78 -15.82
N LEU A 107 7.09 -14.12 -14.78
CA LEU A 107 5.65 -14.04 -14.52
C LEU A 107 5.02 -12.92 -15.36
N ALA A 108 3.76 -13.10 -15.78
CA ALA A 108 3.02 -12.08 -16.51
C ALA A 108 2.67 -10.91 -15.58
N VAL A 109 3.25 -9.73 -15.84
CA VAL A 109 3.11 -8.53 -14.99
C VAL A 109 1.66 -8.03 -14.92
N ASP A 110 0.92 -8.12 -16.03
CA ASP A 110 -0.44 -7.59 -16.14
C ASP A 110 -1.48 -8.33 -15.28
N SER A 111 -1.22 -9.61 -14.99
CA SER A 111 -2.11 -10.46 -14.20
C SER A 111 -1.76 -10.47 -12.70
N LEU A 112 -0.72 -9.74 -12.28
CA LEU A 112 -0.31 -9.69 -10.88
C LEU A 112 -1.37 -9.02 -10.00
N VAL A 113 -1.69 -9.69 -8.90
CA VAL A 113 -2.60 -9.23 -7.85
C VAL A 113 -1.84 -9.12 -6.54
N ILE A 114 -2.12 -8.08 -5.77
CA ILE A 114 -1.59 -7.90 -4.42
C ILE A 114 -2.39 -8.81 -3.49
N GLU A 115 -1.84 -9.95 -3.13
CA GLU A 115 -2.49 -10.90 -2.22
C GLU A 115 -2.45 -10.43 -0.77
N HIS A 116 -1.26 -10.05 -0.29
CA HIS A 116 -1.05 -9.69 1.10
C HIS A 116 -0.12 -8.47 1.21
N ILE A 117 -0.52 -7.53 2.06
CA ILE A 117 0.30 -6.36 2.38
C ILE A 117 0.32 -6.10 3.88
N GLN A 118 1.52 -5.90 4.42
CA GLN A 118 1.69 -5.65 5.86
C GLN A 118 2.55 -4.42 6.12
N VAL A 119 2.11 -3.62 7.09
CA VAL A 119 2.82 -2.43 7.57
C VAL A 119 3.10 -2.58 9.07
N ASN A 120 4.39 -2.60 9.42
CA ASN A 120 4.87 -2.74 10.80
C ASN A 120 5.41 -1.43 11.37
N ARG A 121 5.36 -1.33 12.71
CA ARG A 121 6.03 -0.24 13.45
C ARG A 121 7.54 -0.38 13.34
N ALA A 122 8.20 0.70 12.92
CA ALA A 122 9.65 0.83 12.97
C ALA A 122 10.09 1.49 14.30
N LEU A 123 11.40 1.47 14.57
CA LEU A 123 12.00 2.17 15.69
C LEU A 123 11.68 3.67 15.62
N LYS A 124 11.26 4.24 16.76
CA LYS A 124 10.94 5.68 16.84
C LYS A 124 12.24 6.48 16.92
N MET A 125 12.43 7.40 15.97
CA MET A 125 13.53 8.36 16.03
C MET A 125 13.24 9.44 17.07
N ARG A 126 14.20 9.72 17.95
CA ARG A 126 14.12 10.81 18.93
C ARG A 126 14.58 12.12 18.26
N ARG A 127 13.84 13.22 18.47
CA ARG A 127 14.32 14.56 18.15
C ARG A 127 15.24 15.03 19.28
N ARG A 128 16.34 15.71 18.93
CA ARG A 128 17.18 16.40 19.91
C ARG A 128 16.46 17.63 20.44
#